data_AF-A0A383DGJ9-F1
#
_entry.id   AF-A0A383DGJ9-F1
#
_cell.length_a   1.000
_cell.length_b   1.000
_cell.length_c   1.000
_cell.angle_alpha   90.00
_cell.angle_beta   90.00
_cell.angle_gamma   90.00
#
_symmetry.space_group_name_H-M   'P 1'
#
loop_
_entity.id
_entity.type
_entity.pdbx_description
1 polymer ?
#
loop_
_entity_poly.entity_id
_entity_poly.type
_entity_poly.pdbx_seq_one_letter_code
_entity_poly.pdbx_strand_id
1 'polypeptide(L)'
;MIEEDSLVGGENQSNEDLMISSVRPTSFEDFIGQDDVKYQMALFIEAAKSRGDVLDHCLIYGPPGLGKTTLANVIARQMHAGIKQTSGPVLERSGDLAAILTKLEPFDI
;
A
#
# COMPACT_ATOMS: atom_id res chain seq x y z
N MET A 1 4.22 -61.25 25.38
CA MET A 1 3.39 -61.11 24.18
C MET A 1 2.75 -59.74 24.26
N ILE A 2 3.17 -58.85 23.33
CA ILE A 2 2.31 -57.91 22.59
C ILE A 2 1.76 -56.73 23.42
N GLU A 3 1.96 -55.45 23.10
CA GLU A 3 2.65 -54.72 22.04
C GLU A 3 2.84 -53.27 22.54
N GLU A 4 3.95 -52.64 22.19
CA GLU A 4 4.14 -51.19 22.39
C GLU A 4 3.25 -50.44 21.40
N ASP A 5 2.23 -49.74 21.91
CA ASP A 5 1.36 -48.94 21.07
C ASP A 5 1.93 -47.51 20.91
N SER A 6 2.71 -47.40 19.83
CA SER A 6 2.71 -46.31 18.86
C SER A 6 2.70 -44.86 19.38
N LEU A 7 3.87 -44.25 19.19
CA LEU A 7 4.10 -42.82 18.92
C LEU A 7 2.93 -42.15 18.18
N VAL A 8 2.18 -41.29 18.87
CA VAL A 8 1.50 -40.17 18.21
C VAL A 8 2.36 -38.96 18.51
N GLY A 9 3.30 -38.68 17.60
CA GLY A 9 3.98 -37.40 17.55
C GLY A 9 2.91 -36.33 17.45
N GLY A 10 2.99 -35.33 18.35
CA GLY A 10 2.20 -34.12 18.19
C GLY A 10 2.53 -33.56 16.82
N GLU A 11 1.58 -33.67 15.88
CA GLU A 11 1.65 -32.91 14.65
C GLU A 11 1.75 -31.45 15.08
N ASN A 12 2.96 -30.91 14.88
CA ASN A 12 3.21 -29.50 14.91
C ASN A 12 2.15 -28.90 13.99
N GLN A 13 1.12 -28.24 14.54
CA GLN A 13 0.14 -27.47 13.78
C GLN A 13 0.91 -26.37 13.08
N SER A 14 1.54 -26.73 11.97
CA SER A 14 2.36 -25.87 11.16
C SER A 14 1.42 -24.92 10.44
N ASN A 15 1.31 -23.70 10.94
CA ASN A 15 1.04 -22.51 10.10
C ASN A 15 -0.11 -22.66 9.08
N GLU A 16 -1.24 -23.24 9.50
CA GLU A 16 -2.47 -23.25 8.70
C GLU A 16 -3.46 -22.16 9.13
N ASP A 17 -2.99 -21.15 9.87
CA ASP A 17 -3.61 -19.83 9.77
C ASP A 17 -3.24 -19.26 8.39
N LEU A 18 -4.07 -19.68 7.44
CA LEU A 18 -4.24 -19.14 6.11
C LEU A 18 -4.24 -17.61 6.18
N MET A 19 -3.03 -17.02 6.15
CA MET A 19 -2.81 -15.69 5.62
C MET A 19 -3.24 -15.74 4.15
N ILE A 20 -4.54 -15.62 3.91
CA ILE A 20 -5.03 -15.00 2.68
C ILE A 20 -4.63 -13.54 2.81
N SER A 21 -3.33 -13.28 2.67
CA SER A 21 -2.82 -11.97 2.35
C SER A 21 -3.50 -11.64 1.03
N SER A 22 -4.50 -10.77 1.06
CA SER A 22 -4.99 -10.13 -0.15
C SER A 22 -3.75 -9.48 -0.78
N VAL A 23 -3.19 -10.09 -1.81
CA VAL A 23 -1.97 -9.59 -2.45
C VAL A 23 -2.35 -8.25 -3.07
N ARG A 24 -1.99 -7.16 -2.39
CA ARG A 24 -2.21 -5.81 -2.92
C ARG A 24 -1.21 -5.58 -4.05
N PRO A 25 -1.65 -5.11 -5.21
CA PRO A 25 -0.78 -4.69 -6.31
C PRO A 25 0.37 -3.81 -5.83
N THR A 26 1.57 -4.07 -6.34
CA THR A 26 2.76 -3.26 -6.04
C THR A 26 3.20 -2.39 -7.22
N SER A 27 2.65 -2.67 -8.40
CA SER A 27 2.95 -1.98 -9.66
C SER A 27 1.65 -1.63 -10.40
N PHE A 28 1.75 -0.84 -11.47
CA PHE A 28 0.57 -0.57 -12.31
C PHE A 28 0.20 -1.80 -13.15
N GLU A 29 1.18 -2.65 -13.46
CA GLU A 29 1.00 -3.91 -14.17
C GLU A 29 0.19 -4.92 -13.35
N ASP A 30 0.40 -4.92 -12.03
CA ASP A 30 -0.36 -5.76 -11.08
C ASP A 30 -1.78 -5.20 -10.81
N PHE A 31 -2.02 -3.94 -11.15
CA PHE A 31 -3.28 -3.26 -10.85
C PHE A 31 -4.30 -3.53 -11.97
N ILE A 32 -5.24 -4.43 -11.68
CA ILE A 32 -6.24 -4.88 -12.65
C ILE A 32 -7.31 -3.80 -12.87
N GLY A 33 -7.56 -3.45 -14.15
CA GLY A 33 -8.51 -2.43 -14.56
C GLY A 33 -8.00 -0.98 -14.34
N GLN A 34 -8.91 -0.02 -14.44
CA GLN A 34 -8.61 1.43 -14.33
C GLN A 34 -7.55 1.92 -15.34
N ASP A 35 -7.58 1.42 -16.57
CA ASP A 35 -6.52 1.65 -17.57
C ASP A 35 -6.27 3.15 -17.86
N ASP A 36 -7.33 3.95 -17.96
CA ASP A 36 -7.21 5.41 -18.14
C ASP A 36 -6.49 6.08 -16.96
N VAL A 37 -6.81 5.68 -15.72
CA VAL A 37 -6.19 6.23 -14.51
C VAL A 37 -4.72 5.80 -14.43
N LYS A 38 -4.43 4.53 -14.70
CA LYS A 38 -3.05 4.00 -14.72
C LYS A 38 -2.21 4.72 -15.76
N TYR A 39 -2.73 4.90 -16.97
CA TYR A 39 -2.05 5.61 -18.04
C TYR A 39 -1.74 7.06 -17.66
N GLN A 40 -2.75 7.79 -17.15
CA GLN A 40 -2.57 9.18 -16.73
C GLN A 40 -1.55 9.31 -15.58
N MET A 41 -1.61 8.42 -14.58
CA MET A 41 -0.66 8.43 -13.47
C MET A 41 0.76 8.08 -13.93
N ALA A 42 0.93 7.10 -14.81
CA ALA A 42 2.23 6.75 -15.36
C ALA A 42 2.86 7.95 -16.09
N LEU A 43 2.06 8.67 -16.89
CA LEU A 43 2.51 9.88 -17.59
C LEU A 43 2.96 10.98 -16.62
N PHE A 44 2.20 11.25 -15.56
CA PHE A 44 2.57 12.28 -14.58
C PHE A 44 3.80 11.90 -13.76
N ILE A 45 3.92 10.64 -13.35
CA ILE A 45 5.07 10.12 -12.63
C ILE A 45 6.33 10.24 -13.50
N GLU A 46 6.26 9.83 -14.77
CA GLU A 46 7.39 9.95 -15.69
C GLU A 46 7.79 11.42 -15.91
N ALA A 47 6.80 12.31 -16.06
CA ALA A 47 7.04 13.74 -16.18
C ALA A 47 7.71 14.32 -14.93
N ALA A 48 7.26 13.98 -13.72
CA ALA A 48 7.88 14.42 -12.46
C ALA A 48 9.31 13.90 -12.32
N LYS A 49 9.51 12.60 -12.56
CA LYS A 49 10.84 11.96 -12.53
C LYS A 49 11.82 12.57 -13.52
N SER A 50 11.39 12.86 -14.74
CA SER A 50 12.27 13.47 -15.76
C SER A 50 12.77 14.86 -15.37
N ARG A 51 12.02 15.58 -14.52
CA ARG A 51 12.43 16.87 -13.93
C ARG A 51 13.24 16.72 -12.64
N GLY A 52 13.34 15.52 -12.07
CA GLY A 52 13.91 15.29 -10.74
C GLY A 52 13.06 15.91 -9.62
N ASP A 53 11.75 16.01 -9.84
CA ASP A 53 10.80 16.73 -8.99
C ASP A 53 9.77 15.80 -8.34
N VAL A 54 8.98 16.31 -7.41
CA VAL A 54 7.88 15.58 -6.78
C VAL A 54 6.67 15.46 -7.72
N LEU A 55 5.82 14.48 -7.46
CA LEU A 55 4.52 14.39 -8.13
C LEU A 55 3.60 15.48 -7.57
N ASP A 56 2.82 16.12 -8.44
CA ASP A 56 1.80 17.08 -8.02
C ASP A 56 0.75 16.43 -7.12
N HIS A 57 0.10 17.24 -6.27
CA HIS A 57 -0.93 16.76 -5.36
C HIS A 57 -2.10 16.12 -6.14
N CYS A 58 -2.46 14.89 -5.75
CA CYS A 58 -3.48 14.09 -6.42
C CYS A 58 -4.71 13.87 -5.53
N LEU A 59 -5.91 13.97 -6.11
CA LEU A 59 -7.17 13.57 -5.46
C LEU A 59 -7.71 12.30 -6.13
N ILE A 60 -7.72 11.18 -5.41
CA ILE A 60 -8.29 9.92 -5.89
C ILE A 60 -9.71 9.77 -5.34
N TYR A 61 -10.72 9.90 -6.20
CA TYR A 61 -12.13 9.83 -5.83
C TYR A 61 -12.83 8.61 -6.43
N GLY A 62 -13.77 8.03 -5.68
CA GLY A 62 -14.62 6.94 -6.16
C GLY A 62 -15.24 6.10 -5.03
N PRO A 63 -16.22 5.23 -5.33
CA PRO A 63 -16.84 4.29 -4.39
C PRO A 63 -15.84 3.49 -3.54
N PRO A 64 -16.23 3.02 -2.33
CA PRO A 64 -15.39 2.14 -1.52
C PRO A 64 -15.06 0.84 -2.27
N GLY A 65 -13.89 0.26 -2.01
CA GLY A 65 -13.47 -1.01 -2.62
C GLY A 65 -12.78 -0.93 -3.99
N LEU A 66 -12.75 0.23 -4.65
CA LEU A 66 -12.10 0.39 -5.97
C LEU A 66 -10.57 0.53 -5.94
N GLY A 67 -9.91 0.15 -4.85
CA GLY A 67 -8.45 0.17 -4.79
C GLY A 67 -7.80 1.55 -4.67
N LYS A 68 -8.51 2.59 -4.23
CA LYS A 68 -7.95 3.96 -4.06
C LYS A 68 -6.71 3.99 -3.16
N THR A 69 -6.78 3.34 -2.00
CA THR A 69 -5.65 3.22 -1.08
C THR A 69 -4.52 2.40 -1.70
N THR A 70 -4.85 1.35 -2.46
CA THR A 70 -3.87 0.56 -3.21
C THR A 70 -3.16 1.42 -4.24
N LEU A 71 -3.89 2.22 -5.02
CA LEU A 71 -3.34 3.10 -6.04
C LEU A 71 -2.37 4.13 -5.43
N ALA A 72 -2.72 4.74 -4.29
CA ALA A 72 -1.81 5.65 -3.58
C ALA A 72 -0.48 4.98 -3.19
N ASN A 73 -0.52 3.72 -2.75
CA ASN A 73 0.69 2.95 -2.42
C ASN A 73 1.51 2.61 -3.68
N VAL A 74 0.85 2.27 -4.79
CA VAL A 74 1.53 2.04 -6.07
C VAL A 74 2.22 3.33 -6.53
N ILE A 75 1.56 4.48 -6.42
CA ILE A 75 2.15 5.79 -6.78
C ILE A 75 3.41 6.07 -5.94
N ALA A 76 3.34 5.93 -4.61
CA ALA A 76 4.50 6.15 -3.74
C ALA A 76 5.67 5.23 -4.10
N ARG A 77 5.38 3.95 -4.36
CA ARG A 77 6.41 2.98 -4.77
C ARG A 77 7.03 3.34 -6.12
N GLN A 78 6.21 3.76 -7.09
CA GLN A 78 6.70 4.24 -8.38
C GLN A 78 7.54 5.50 -8.23
N MET A 79 7.19 6.41 -7.32
CA MET A 79 7.99 7.61 -7.02
C MET A 79 9.23 7.34 -6.18
N HIS A 80 9.46 6.10 -5.73
CA HIS A 80 10.51 5.75 -4.75
C HIS A 80 10.44 6.58 -3.46
N ALA A 81 9.21 6.88 -3.03
CA ALA A 81 8.88 7.73 -1.90
C ALA A 81 8.28 6.94 -0.74
N GLY A 82 8.46 7.43 0.48
CA GLY A 82 7.67 6.98 1.63
C GLY A 82 6.21 7.44 1.49
N ILE A 83 5.30 6.78 2.21
CA ILE A 83 3.89 7.18 2.28
C ILE A 83 3.47 7.38 3.73
N LYS A 84 2.91 8.54 4.06
CA LYS A 84 2.30 8.82 5.37
C LYS A 84 0.79 8.79 5.25
N GLN A 85 0.19 7.69 5.68
CA GLN A 85 -1.27 7.54 5.66
C GLN A 85 -1.90 8.19 6.90
N THR A 86 -2.97 8.94 6.68
CA THR A 86 -3.84 9.47 7.72
C THR A 86 -5.29 9.46 7.24
N SER A 87 -6.22 9.81 8.12
CA SER A 87 -7.63 9.97 7.77
C SER A 87 -8.18 11.23 8.41
N GLY A 88 -9.21 11.83 7.80
CA GLY A 88 -9.84 13.05 8.33
C GLY A 88 -10.25 12.94 9.80
N PRO A 89 -10.92 11.86 10.23
CA PRO A 89 -11.29 11.67 11.64
C PRO A 89 -10.11 11.59 12.62
N VAL A 90 -8.90 11.22 12.15
CA VAL A 90 -7.69 11.16 13.00
C VAL A 90 -7.08 12.54 13.22
N LEU A 91 -7.42 13.53 12.37
CA LEU A 91 -6.93 14.90 12.45
C LEU A 91 -7.95 15.77 13.19
N GLU A 92 -7.93 15.69 14.53
CA GLU A 92 -8.87 16.44 15.37
C GLU A 92 -8.44 17.90 15.60
N ARG A 93 -7.14 18.16 15.63
CA ARG A 93 -6.56 19.48 15.93
C ARG A 93 -5.59 19.90 14.84
N SER A 94 -5.44 21.21 14.65
CA SER A 94 -4.46 21.77 13.71
C SER A 94 -3.01 21.32 14.00
N GLY A 95 -2.70 21.05 15.28
CA GLY A 95 -1.40 20.52 15.70
C GLY A 95 -1.08 19.13 15.16
N ASP A 96 -2.09 18.28 14.93
CA ASP A 96 -1.89 16.91 14.45
C ASP A 96 -1.38 16.91 13.00
N LEU A 97 -1.96 17.79 12.17
CA LEU A 97 -1.49 18.00 10.80
C LEU A 97 -0.08 18.57 10.77
N ALA A 98 0.22 19.58 11.60
CA ALA A 98 1.55 20.17 11.68
C ALA A 98 2.61 19.11 12.10
N ALA A 99 2.26 18.20 13.01
CA ALA A 99 3.14 17.13 13.46
C ALA A 99 3.43 16.09 12.36
N ILE A 100 2.49 15.85 11.43
CA ILE A 100 2.70 14.96 10.28
C ILE A 100 3.59 15.66 9.25
N LEU A 101 3.27 16.91 8.89
CA LEU A 101 4.00 17.66 7.86
C LEU A 101 5.47 17.90 8.23
N THR A 102 5.77 18.12 9.51
CA THR A 102 7.14 18.32 10.00
C THR A 102 8.01 17.04 10.01
N LYS A 103 7.40 15.86 9.84
CA LYS A 103 8.08 14.57 9.79
C LYS A 103 8.21 13.99 8.38
N LEU A 104 7.75 14.72 7.36
CA LEU A 104 7.88 14.28 5.97
C LEU A 104 9.34 14.37 5.52
N GLU A 105 9.82 13.30 4.90
CA GLU A 105 11.12 13.31 4.23
C GLU A 105 10.98 13.87 2.80
N PRO A 106 12.07 14.35 2.17
CA PRO A 106 12.01 14.74 0.77
C PRO A 106 11.43 13.63 -0.09
N PHE A 107 10.53 14.01 -1.00
CA PHE A 107 9.77 13.12 -1.90
C PHE A 107 8.67 12.28 -1.24
N ASP A 108 8.49 12.26 0.09
CA ASP A 108 7.38 11.55 0.73
C ASP A 108 6.00 11.98 0.20
N ILE A 109 5.07 11.03 0.18
CA ILE A 109 3.66 11.18 -0.23
C ILE A 109 2.71 11.14 0.98
#